data_AF-A0A0C2CE48-F1
#
_entry.id   AF-A0A0C2CE48-F1
#
_cell.length_a   1.000
_cell.length_b   1.000
_cell.length_c   1.000
_cell.angle_alpha   90.00
_cell.angle_beta   90.00
_cell.angle_gamma   90.00
#
_symmetry.space_group_name_H-M   'P 1'
#
loop_
_entity.id
_entity.type
_entity.pdbx_description
1 polymer ?
#
loop_
_entity_poly.entity_id
_entity_poly.type
_entity_poly.pdbx_seq_one_letter_code
_entity_poly.pdbx_strand_id
1 'polypeptide(L)'
;MSANLPLLVSTVFAVLTTIQTALVPEHLTVIIGRPSNHTMKTKLELKYGDMELQFRKNSYVDVLTPLVLDETSREGVLQLAGKQANKGHRLEAELCRSANQPDSSNTTECNEMLRGLYLEVTVLKSSLVAALVMVVGWAYFTAWSTSFYPQMLLNFKRKSVIGLNFDFLVFNIVGFLAYSAYNVFMYFDSNVQAQYEEAHPHSPIPVLLNDVFFPTHALAACILTALQCFIYKRGNQRVSYVCMVLTAIMGVWALVGFLATWFKLINLLQYVTSLSYIKMLVTLFKYIPQCWNVSDWTAFYGNPVKFGLGVISIAFDILFMVQHYILYPHRADPDRGDVEQDDQTTPDEESGNVPDKEESKKRIGEEDSSELEKLLNKVEQKGMDQEGNEGEEEEENATKRSGNESTGKSSKSTGVRQTQQ
;
A
#
# COMPACT_ATOMS: atom_id res chain seq x y z
N MET A 1 14.91 -43.88 -23.45
CA MET A 1 15.27 -42.48 -23.09
C MET A 1 15.41 -42.38 -21.57
N SER A 2 16.56 -42.74 -21.01
CA SER A 2 16.78 -42.71 -19.55
C SER A 2 18.28 -42.81 -19.24
N ALA A 3 19.05 -41.76 -19.56
CA ALA A 3 20.48 -41.75 -19.23
C ALA A 3 21.07 -40.38 -18.85
N ASN A 4 20.28 -39.29 -18.84
CA ASN A 4 20.83 -37.94 -18.62
C ASN A 4 20.23 -37.20 -17.41
N LEU A 5 19.33 -37.83 -16.63
CA LEU A 5 18.69 -37.19 -15.48
C LEU A 5 19.65 -36.92 -14.30
N PRO A 6 20.64 -37.77 -13.95
CA PRO A 6 21.54 -37.46 -12.83
C PRO A 6 22.63 -36.44 -13.18
N LEU A 7 22.91 -36.20 -14.46
CA LEU A 7 23.91 -35.20 -14.87
C LEU A 7 23.34 -33.77 -14.79
N LEU A 8 22.07 -33.59 -15.15
CA LEU A 8 21.36 -32.31 -15.06
C LEU A 8 21.13 -31.87 -13.60
N VAL A 9 20.87 -32.82 -12.70
CA VAL A 9 20.70 -32.50 -11.26
C VAL A 9 22.03 -32.06 -10.64
N SER A 10 23.16 -32.66 -11.05
CA SER A 10 24.48 -32.29 -10.56
C SER A 10 24.97 -30.94 -11.13
N THR A 11 24.70 -30.64 -12.40
CA THR A 11 25.04 -29.33 -12.99
C THR A 11 24.12 -28.22 -12.50
N VAL A 12 22.84 -28.49 -12.19
CA VAL A 12 21.95 -27.52 -11.54
C VAL A 12 22.34 -27.30 -10.07
N PHE A 13 22.82 -28.32 -9.36
CA PHE A 13 23.37 -28.15 -7.99
C PHE A 13 24.71 -27.42 -7.97
N ALA A 14 25.53 -27.56 -9.02
CA ALA A 14 26.80 -26.82 -9.16
C ALA A 14 26.61 -25.36 -9.59
N VAL A 15 25.48 -25.01 -10.21
CA VAL A 15 25.09 -23.62 -10.51
C VAL A 15 24.42 -22.95 -9.30
N LEU A 16 23.97 -23.71 -8.30
CA LEU A 16 23.74 -23.23 -6.93
C LEU A 16 25.05 -23.22 -6.12
N THR A 17 26.13 -22.72 -6.70
CA THR A 17 27.20 -22.17 -5.84
C THR A 17 26.59 -20.97 -5.13
N THR A 18 26.25 -21.19 -3.86
CA THR A 18 26.00 -20.13 -2.89
C THR A 18 27.13 -19.13 -3.07
N ILE A 19 26.84 -17.93 -3.58
CA ILE A 19 27.77 -16.82 -3.50
C ILE A 19 27.97 -16.64 -2.00
N GLN A 20 29.12 -17.13 -1.50
CA GLN A 20 29.40 -17.09 -0.09
C GLN A 20 29.55 -15.61 0.26
N THR A 21 28.58 -15.08 1.01
CA THR A 21 28.58 -13.68 1.40
C THR A 21 29.88 -13.35 2.11
N ALA A 22 30.63 -12.42 1.52
CA ALA A 22 31.97 -12.08 1.96
C ALA A 22 31.94 -11.39 3.35
N LEU A 23 30.84 -10.67 3.63
CA LEU A 23 30.62 -9.90 4.85
C LEU A 23 29.32 -10.27 5.58
N VAL A 24 29.37 -10.21 6.91
CA VAL A 24 28.24 -10.45 7.81
C VAL A 24 28.15 -9.28 8.81
N PRO A 25 26.96 -8.71 9.10
CA PRO A 25 25.63 -9.07 8.59
C PRO A 25 25.34 -8.56 7.17
N GLU A 26 24.50 -9.29 6.43
CA GLU A 26 24.10 -8.98 5.04
C GLU A 26 23.04 -7.85 4.96
N HIS A 27 22.17 -7.77 5.96
CA HIS A 27 21.13 -6.76 6.06
C HIS A 27 21.43 -5.76 7.18
N LEU A 28 21.34 -4.48 6.85
CA LEU A 28 21.56 -3.36 7.76
C LEU A 28 20.32 -2.47 7.80
N THR A 29 20.02 -1.93 8.97
CA THR A 29 18.91 -0.99 9.14
C THR A 29 19.44 0.33 9.68
N VAL A 30 19.16 1.41 8.96
CA VAL A 30 19.67 2.75 9.24
C VAL A 30 18.48 3.70 9.37
N ILE A 31 18.62 4.76 10.17
CA ILE A 31 17.58 5.77 10.37
C ILE A 31 17.98 7.05 9.63
N ILE A 32 17.01 7.73 9.01
CA ILE A 32 17.25 9.01 8.33
C ILE A 32 17.84 10.02 9.32
N GLY A 33 18.96 10.64 8.93
CA GLY A 33 19.61 11.71 9.70
C GLY A 33 20.28 11.28 11.01
N ARG A 34 20.40 9.97 11.29
CA ARG A 34 21.15 9.45 12.44
C ARG A 34 22.27 8.53 12.00
N PRO A 35 23.53 8.81 12.37
CA PRO A 35 24.63 7.88 12.13
C PRO A 35 24.43 6.60 12.96
N SER A 36 24.57 5.45 12.32
CA SER A 36 24.56 4.14 12.97
C SER A 36 25.86 3.38 12.68
N ASN A 37 26.42 2.79 13.74
CA ASN A 37 27.63 1.98 13.65
C ASN A 37 27.24 0.52 13.54
N HIS A 38 27.73 -0.13 12.49
CA HIS A 38 27.50 -1.56 12.26
C HIS A 38 28.83 -2.28 12.22
N THR A 39 28.99 -3.29 13.09
CA THR A 39 30.17 -4.16 13.09
C THR A 39 30.01 -5.18 11.97
N MET A 40 30.96 -5.16 11.04
CA MET A 40 31.03 -6.00 9.87
C MET A 40 32.15 -7.02 10.08
N LYS A 41 31.92 -8.29 9.74
CA LYS A 41 32.93 -9.35 9.80
C LYS A 41 33.12 -9.98 8.43
N THR A 42 34.37 -10.22 8.04
CA THR A 42 34.69 -10.95 6.81
C THR A 42 35.00 -12.42 7.08
N LYS A 43 34.54 -13.30 6.19
CA LYS A 43 34.93 -14.72 6.20
C LYS A 43 36.23 -14.99 5.44
N LEU A 44 36.68 -14.05 4.60
CA LEU A 44 37.91 -14.18 3.84
C LEU A 44 39.12 -13.97 4.75
N GLU A 45 40.20 -14.70 4.46
CA GLU A 45 41.49 -14.47 5.11
C GLU A 45 42.19 -13.30 4.42
N LEU A 46 42.53 -12.27 5.19
CA LEU A 46 43.25 -11.09 4.72
C LEU A 46 44.74 -11.41 4.74
N LYS A 47 45.38 -11.61 3.58
CA LYS A 47 46.82 -12.00 3.54
C LYS A 47 47.77 -10.83 3.37
N TYR A 48 47.25 -9.65 3.03
CA TYR A 48 48.03 -8.48 2.64
C TYR A 48 47.85 -7.30 3.60
N GLY A 49 47.42 -7.54 4.85
CA GLY A 49 47.14 -6.49 5.83
C GLY A 49 45.69 -5.99 5.81
N ASP A 50 45.46 -4.88 6.50
CA ASP A 50 44.13 -4.26 6.63
C ASP A 50 43.54 -3.91 5.26
N MET A 51 42.22 -4.09 5.13
CA MET A 51 41.51 -3.88 3.88
C MET A 51 40.51 -2.73 4.02
N GLU A 52 40.66 -1.70 3.20
CA GLU A 52 39.75 -0.57 3.11
C GLU A 52 38.77 -0.77 1.94
N LEU A 53 37.47 -0.71 2.24
CA LEU A 53 36.37 -0.81 1.29
C LEU A 53 35.66 0.53 1.17
N GLN A 54 35.54 1.02 -0.06
CA GLN A 54 34.83 2.24 -0.40
C GLN A 54 33.56 1.91 -1.18
N PHE A 55 32.43 2.36 -0.66
CA PHE A 55 31.12 2.10 -1.24
C PHE A 55 30.72 3.19 -2.24
N ARG A 56 30.01 2.78 -3.28
CA ARG A 56 29.45 3.70 -4.27
C ARG A 56 28.50 4.69 -3.57
N LYS A 57 28.63 5.98 -3.89
CA LYS A 57 27.70 7.01 -3.39
C LYS A 57 26.29 6.75 -3.93
N ASN A 58 25.28 6.94 -3.09
CA ASN A 58 23.87 6.81 -3.47
C ASN A 58 22.98 7.89 -2.82
N SER A 59 21.77 8.06 -3.34
CA SER A 59 20.71 8.94 -2.85
C SER A 59 20.06 8.45 -1.55
N TYR A 60 20.11 7.16 -1.24
CA TYR A 60 19.42 6.59 -0.06
C TYR A 60 20.26 6.60 1.23
N VAL A 61 21.57 6.36 1.14
CA VAL A 61 22.46 6.12 2.28
C VAL A 61 23.77 6.85 2.07
N ASP A 62 24.23 7.54 3.10
CA ASP A 62 25.59 8.06 3.21
C ASP A 62 26.48 7.09 3.98
N VAL A 63 27.61 6.75 3.37
CA VAL A 63 28.71 6.10 4.07
C VAL A 63 29.61 7.20 4.62
N LEU A 64 29.62 7.34 5.96
CA LEU A 64 30.34 8.44 6.63
C LEU A 64 31.84 8.18 6.70
N THR A 65 32.22 6.91 6.84
CA THR A 65 33.62 6.46 6.90
C THR A 65 33.82 5.21 6.05
N PRO A 66 34.94 5.09 5.32
CA PRO A 66 35.31 3.84 4.66
C PRO A 66 35.32 2.67 5.66
N LEU A 67 34.92 1.49 5.21
CA LEU A 67 34.99 0.29 6.03
C LEU A 67 36.41 -0.24 6.00
N VAL A 68 37.09 -0.24 7.14
CA VAL A 68 38.42 -0.85 7.30
C VAL A 68 38.26 -2.16 8.05
N LEU A 69 38.64 -3.27 7.42
CA LEU A 69 38.68 -4.61 8.00
C LEU A 69 40.10 -4.90 8.48
N ASP A 70 40.25 -5.20 9.76
CA ASP A 70 41.53 -5.54 10.39
C ASP A 70 41.96 -6.97 10.02
N GLU A 71 43.24 -7.14 9.66
CA GLU A 71 43.85 -8.43 9.33
C GLU A 71 43.65 -9.48 10.43
N THR A 72 43.81 -9.06 11.69
CA THR A 72 43.88 -9.99 12.83
C THR A 72 42.51 -10.36 13.37
N SER A 73 41.61 -9.39 13.55
CA SER A 73 40.26 -9.62 14.04
C SER A 73 39.27 -10.02 12.95
N ARG A 74 39.55 -9.70 11.67
CA ARG A 74 38.63 -9.82 10.53
C ARG A 74 37.33 -9.02 10.73
N GLU A 75 37.37 -8.00 11.59
CA GLU A 75 36.24 -7.13 11.88
C GLU A 75 36.53 -5.69 11.42
N GLY A 76 35.46 -4.96 11.12
CA GLY A 76 35.50 -3.55 10.79
C GLY A 76 34.20 -2.86 11.18
N VAL A 77 34.24 -1.55 11.37
CA VAL A 77 33.04 -0.76 11.71
C VAL A 77 32.64 0.07 10.49
N LEU A 78 31.42 -0.17 10.01
CA LEU A 78 30.79 0.60 8.95
C LEU A 78 29.84 1.62 9.58
N GLN A 79 30.09 2.92 9.32
CA GLN A 79 29.20 3.99 9.76
C GLN A 79 28.32 4.46 8.60
N LEU A 80 27.00 4.33 8.77
CA LEU A 80 26.00 4.70 7.78
C LEU A 80 25.06 5.77 8.34
N ALA A 81 24.59 6.68 7.48
CA ALA A 81 23.50 7.59 7.79
C ALA A 81 22.46 7.56 6.67
N GLY A 82 21.17 7.46 7.02
CA GLY A 82 20.10 7.46 6.03
C GLY A 82 19.84 8.85 5.48
N LYS A 83 19.68 8.98 4.15
CA LYS A 83 19.21 10.19 3.48
C LYS A 83 17.72 10.12 3.16
N GLN A 84 17.30 9.02 2.55
CA GLN A 84 15.94 8.82 2.06
C GLN A 84 15.44 7.43 2.44
N ALA A 85 14.16 7.33 2.81
CA ALA A 85 13.57 6.05 3.21
C ALA A 85 13.60 5.05 2.05
N ASN A 86 13.98 3.80 2.32
CA ASN A 86 14.03 2.72 1.34
C ASN A 86 13.89 1.37 2.06
N LYS A 87 13.28 0.36 1.41
CA LYS A 87 13.02 -0.97 1.97
C LYS A 87 14.16 -1.97 1.74
N GLY A 88 15.23 -1.58 1.04
CA GLY A 88 16.39 -2.43 0.82
C GLY A 88 17.22 -1.95 -0.36
N HIS A 89 18.21 -1.10 -0.09
CA HIS A 89 19.14 -0.67 -1.12
C HIS A 89 20.39 -1.55 -1.13
N ARG A 90 20.74 -2.13 -2.28
CA ARG A 90 22.01 -2.84 -2.44
C ARG A 90 23.16 -1.84 -2.52
N LEU A 91 23.90 -1.74 -1.44
CA LEU A 91 25.13 -0.96 -1.36
C LEU A 91 26.28 -1.81 -1.89
N GLU A 92 26.82 -1.38 -3.03
CA GLU A 92 27.95 -2.03 -3.69
C GLU A 92 29.26 -1.33 -3.32
N ALA A 93 30.31 -2.11 -3.07
CA ALA A 93 31.66 -1.58 -2.95
C ALA A 93 32.21 -1.26 -4.36
N GLU A 94 32.70 -0.04 -4.54
CA GLU A 94 33.27 0.45 -5.80
C GLU A 94 34.80 0.29 -5.82
N LEU A 95 35.44 0.54 -4.67
CA LEU A 95 36.88 0.45 -4.52
C LEU A 95 37.27 -0.42 -3.33
N CYS A 96 38.38 -1.11 -3.48
CA CYS A 96 39.00 -1.92 -2.43
C CYS A 96 40.52 -1.68 -2.46
N ARG A 97 41.12 -1.38 -1.29
CA ARG A 97 42.55 -1.09 -1.10
C ARG A 97 43.11 -1.93 0.04
N SER A 98 44.34 -2.41 -0.12
CA SER A 98 45.08 -3.13 0.91
C SER A 98 46.20 -2.27 1.48
N ALA A 99 46.37 -2.28 2.81
CA ALA A 99 47.35 -1.45 3.52
C ALA A 99 48.80 -1.69 3.08
N ASN A 100 49.18 -2.93 2.75
CA ASN A 100 50.56 -3.25 2.39
C ASN A 100 50.83 -3.24 0.88
N GLN A 101 49.83 -2.91 0.03
CA GLN A 101 50.03 -2.82 -1.41
C GLN A 101 49.08 -1.79 -2.07
N PRO A 102 49.55 -0.56 -2.38
CA PRO A 102 48.70 0.52 -2.87
C PRO A 102 48.18 0.33 -4.33
N ASP A 103 48.78 -0.56 -5.13
CA ASP A 103 48.33 -0.93 -6.50
C ASP A 103 47.41 -2.18 -6.51
N SER A 104 46.76 -2.50 -5.38
CA SER A 104 46.08 -3.79 -5.15
C SER A 104 44.69 -3.98 -5.78
N SER A 105 44.21 -3.08 -6.65
CA SER A 105 42.86 -3.19 -7.23
C SER A 105 42.65 -4.52 -7.98
N ASN A 106 43.74 -5.17 -8.40
CA ASN A 106 43.74 -6.44 -9.12
C ASN A 106 44.26 -7.64 -8.31
N THR A 107 44.23 -7.59 -6.98
CA THR A 107 44.51 -8.79 -6.16
C THR A 107 43.33 -9.76 -6.20
N THR A 108 43.59 -11.07 -6.11
CA THR A 108 42.54 -12.10 -6.16
C THR A 108 41.54 -11.94 -5.01
N GLU A 109 42.02 -11.56 -3.81
CA GLU A 109 41.20 -11.31 -2.61
C GLU A 109 40.26 -10.11 -2.79
N CYS A 110 40.74 -9.02 -3.38
CA CYS A 110 39.97 -7.80 -3.60
C CYS A 110 38.88 -8.02 -4.67
N ASN A 111 39.20 -8.76 -5.73
CA ASN A 111 38.21 -9.16 -6.74
C ASN A 111 37.16 -10.13 -6.18
N GLU A 112 37.55 -11.04 -5.30
CA GLU A 112 36.64 -11.96 -4.62
C GLU A 112 35.74 -11.21 -3.62
N MET A 113 36.30 -10.25 -2.87
CA MET A 113 35.56 -9.36 -1.98
C MET A 113 34.54 -8.53 -2.75
N LEU A 114 34.94 -7.86 -3.84
CA LEU A 114 34.05 -7.03 -4.66
C LEU A 114 32.94 -7.84 -5.33
N ARG A 115 33.21 -9.08 -5.77
CA ARG A 115 32.19 -9.96 -6.37
C ARG A 115 31.18 -10.52 -5.35
N GLY A 116 31.59 -10.67 -4.09
CA GLY A 116 30.78 -11.23 -3.01
C GLY A 116 30.14 -10.21 -2.07
N LEU A 117 30.41 -8.92 -2.23
CA LEU A 117 29.97 -7.86 -1.32
C LEU A 117 28.77 -7.10 -1.86
N TYR A 118 27.59 -7.46 -1.35
CA TYR A 118 26.38 -6.65 -1.43
C TYR A 118 25.82 -6.51 -0.02
N LEU A 119 25.62 -5.28 0.43
CA LEU A 119 24.95 -5.00 1.69
C LEU A 119 23.56 -4.46 1.38
N GLU A 120 22.53 -5.07 1.94
CA GLU A 120 21.18 -4.55 1.80
C GLU A 120 20.88 -3.60 2.95
N VAL A 121 20.74 -2.31 2.64
CA VAL A 121 20.50 -1.26 3.63
C VAL A 121 19.05 -0.79 3.55
N THR A 122 18.29 -1.04 4.62
CA THR A 122 16.94 -0.50 4.81
C THR A 122 17.02 0.82 5.56
N VAL A 123 16.40 1.88 5.03
CA VAL A 123 16.39 3.20 5.65
C VAL A 123 14.99 3.52 6.19
N LEU A 124 14.88 3.67 7.50
CA LEU A 124 13.63 3.97 8.20
C LEU A 124 13.53 5.47 8.54
N LYS A 125 12.32 6.03 8.42
CA LYS A 125 12.03 7.42 8.81
C LYS A 125 11.99 7.61 10.33
N SER A 126 11.45 6.63 11.07
CA SER A 126 11.33 6.67 12.54
C SER A 126 11.26 5.27 13.13
N SER A 127 12.08 4.99 14.15
CA SER A 127 12.08 3.72 14.87
C SER A 127 10.83 3.51 15.71
N LEU A 128 10.25 4.58 16.27
CA LEU A 128 9.01 4.50 17.04
C LEU A 128 7.84 4.09 16.15
N VAL A 129 7.71 4.70 14.97
CA VAL A 129 6.64 4.37 14.03
C VAL A 129 6.77 2.92 13.56
N ALA A 130 7.99 2.49 13.23
CA ALA A 130 8.25 1.10 12.86
C ALA A 130 7.88 0.12 13.99
N ALA A 131 8.27 0.40 15.23
CA ALA A 131 7.92 -0.42 16.38
C ALA A 131 6.41 -0.48 16.61
N LEU A 132 5.70 0.64 16.50
CA LEU A 132 4.25 0.69 16.64
C LEU A 132 3.54 -0.11 15.54
N VAL A 133 3.96 0.00 14.29
CA VAL A 133 3.41 -0.78 13.16
C VAL A 133 3.55 -2.29 13.45
N MET A 134 4.72 -2.73 13.91
CA MET A 134 4.96 -4.14 14.24
C MET A 134 4.07 -4.62 15.40
N VAL A 135 4.00 -3.85 16.50
CA VAL A 135 3.19 -4.23 17.67
C VAL A 135 1.70 -4.30 17.31
N VAL A 136 1.19 -3.30 16.59
CA VAL A 136 -0.21 -3.25 16.16
C VAL A 136 -0.52 -4.40 15.19
N GLY A 137 0.39 -4.70 14.25
CA GLY A 137 0.21 -5.81 13.30
C GLY A 137 0.07 -7.18 13.98
N TRP A 138 0.91 -7.48 14.97
CA TRP A 138 0.82 -8.74 15.73
C TRP A 138 -0.39 -8.77 16.69
N ALA A 139 -0.75 -7.64 17.29
CA ALA A 139 -1.98 -7.54 18.08
C ALA A 139 -3.23 -7.78 17.21
N TYR A 140 -3.25 -7.24 15.99
CA TYR A 140 -4.31 -7.50 15.01
C TYR A 140 -4.37 -8.99 14.65
N PHE A 141 -3.24 -9.60 14.27
CA PHE A 141 -3.16 -11.04 13.97
C PHE A 141 -3.74 -11.91 15.09
N THR A 142 -3.36 -11.65 16.34
CA THR A 142 -3.80 -12.45 17.51
C THR A 142 -5.28 -12.26 17.80
N ALA A 143 -5.78 -11.02 17.77
CA ALA A 143 -7.19 -10.71 17.99
C ALA A 143 -8.09 -11.38 16.94
N TRP A 144 -7.72 -11.25 15.66
CA TRP A 144 -8.50 -11.86 14.58
C TRP A 144 -8.39 -13.38 14.56
N SER A 145 -7.20 -13.95 14.82
CA SER A 145 -7.02 -15.41 14.90
C SER A 145 -7.91 -16.02 15.98
N THR A 146 -8.01 -15.38 17.14
CA THR A 146 -8.85 -15.84 18.26
C THR A 146 -10.33 -15.99 17.84
N SER A 147 -10.81 -15.18 16.89
CA SER A 147 -12.20 -15.20 16.44
C SER A 147 -12.62 -16.48 15.69
N PHE A 148 -11.67 -17.26 15.13
CA PHE A 148 -11.98 -18.48 14.39
C PHE A 148 -12.23 -19.71 15.28
N TYR A 149 -11.63 -19.75 16.47
CA TYR A 149 -11.65 -20.94 17.34
C TYR A 149 -13.02 -21.26 17.97
N PRO A 150 -13.85 -20.29 18.41
CA PRO A 150 -15.13 -20.61 19.07
C PRO A 150 -16.03 -21.52 18.23
N GLN A 151 -16.17 -21.25 16.93
CA GLN A 151 -16.99 -22.06 16.04
C GLN A 151 -16.40 -23.47 15.86
N MET A 152 -15.09 -23.58 15.67
CA MET A 152 -14.39 -24.86 15.53
C MET A 152 -14.50 -25.73 16.79
N LEU A 153 -14.40 -25.12 17.97
CA LEU A 153 -14.55 -25.81 19.26
C LEU A 153 -16.00 -26.25 19.50
N LEU A 154 -16.98 -25.42 19.13
CA LEU A 154 -18.40 -25.78 19.22
C LEU A 154 -18.74 -26.99 18.34
N ASN A 155 -18.26 -26.99 17.10
CA ASN A 155 -18.40 -28.13 16.19
C ASN A 155 -17.77 -29.40 16.79
N PHE A 156 -16.57 -29.29 17.37
CA PHE A 156 -15.88 -30.41 18.01
C PHE A 156 -16.62 -30.94 19.24
N LYS A 157 -17.17 -30.06 20.08
CA LYS A 157 -17.90 -30.42 21.31
C LYS A 157 -19.25 -31.06 20.99
N ARG A 158 -19.97 -30.52 20.00
CA ARG A 158 -21.31 -31.01 19.61
C ARG A 158 -21.28 -32.19 18.64
N LYS A 159 -20.12 -32.47 18.02
CA LYS A 159 -19.97 -33.45 16.92
C LYS A 159 -20.99 -33.24 15.79
N SER A 160 -21.38 -31.99 15.58
CA SER A 160 -22.36 -31.57 14.60
C SER A 160 -22.02 -30.17 14.12
N VAL A 161 -22.23 -29.92 12.83
CA VAL A 161 -22.06 -28.61 12.18
C VAL A 161 -23.40 -27.94 11.89
N ILE A 162 -24.50 -28.44 12.46
CA ILE A 162 -25.84 -27.84 12.30
C ILE A 162 -25.82 -26.43 12.89
N GLY A 163 -26.14 -25.44 12.06
CA GLY A 163 -26.07 -24.02 12.40
C GLY A 163 -24.87 -23.28 11.80
N LEU A 164 -23.89 -24.00 11.24
CA LEU A 164 -22.86 -23.39 10.40
C LEU A 164 -23.45 -23.08 9.01
N ASN A 165 -23.17 -21.88 8.50
CA ASN A 165 -23.52 -21.51 7.13
C ASN A 165 -22.41 -21.98 6.16
N PHE A 166 -22.74 -22.88 5.22
CA PHE A 166 -21.78 -23.42 4.26
C PHE A 166 -21.38 -22.41 3.18
N ASP A 167 -22.26 -21.51 2.78
CA ASP A 167 -21.94 -20.44 1.82
C ASP A 167 -20.87 -19.52 2.41
N PHE A 168 -21.04 -19.14 3.68
CA PHE A 168 -20.06 -18.36 4.42
C PHE A 168 -18.70 -19.05 4.49
N LEU A 169 -18.68 -20.37 4.72
CA LEU A 169 -17.45 -21.14 4.75
C LEU A 169 -16.76 -21.19 3.38
N VAL A 170 -17.51 -21.47 2.29
CA VAL A 170 -16.98 -21.50 0.91
C VAL A 170 -16.37 -20.16 0.54
N PHE A 171 -17.09 -19.05 0.77
CA PHE A 171 -16.56 -17.72 0.50
C PHE A 171 -15.31 -17.40 1.31
N ASN A 172 -15.26 -17.75 2.60
CA ASN A 172 -14.04 -17.54 3.38
C ASN A 172 -12.86 -18.36 2.85
N ILE A 173 -13.06 -19.61 2.43
CA ILE A 173 -11.98 -20.43 1.84
C ILE A 173 -11.44 -19.76 0.57
N VAL A 174 -12.32 -19.38 -0.36
CA VAL A 174 -11.91 -18.73 -1.63
C VAL A 174 -11.20 -17.41 -1.36
N GLY A 175 -11.77 -16.58 -0.48
CA GLY A 175 -11.17 -15.30 -0.11
C GLY A 175 -9.81 -15.45 0.56
N PHE A 176 -9.69 -16.28 1.60
CA PHE A 176 -8.42 -16.48 2.30
C PHE A 176 -7.39 -17.21 1.45
N LEU A 177 -7.80 -18.06 0.49
CA LEU A 177 -6.89 -18.64 -0.49
C LEU A 177 -6.29 -17.56 -1.38
N ALA A 178 -7.12 -16.72 -1.99
CA ALA A 178 -6.67 -15.65 -2.86
C ALA A 178 -5.82 -14.61 -2.11
N TYR A 179 -6.22 -14.27 -0.88
CA TYR A 179 -5.48 -13.33 -0.03
C TYR A 179 -4.16 -13.92 0.48
N SER A 180 -4.12 -15.22 0.82
CA SER A 180 -2.88 -15.90 1.18
C SER A 180 -1.92 -15.93 0.00
N ALA A 181 -2.41 -16.28 -1.19
CA ALA A 181 -1.60 -16.27 -2.41
C ALA A 181 -0.99 -14.88 -2.65
N TYR A 182 -1.80 -13.82 -2.60
CA TYR A 182 -1.32 -12.44 -2.73
C TYR A 182 -0.17 -12.12 -1.77
N ASN A 183 -0.38 -12.30 -0.46
CA ASN A 183 0.64 -11.92 0.53
C ASN A 183 1.89 -12.81 0.47
N VAL A 184 1.72 -14.12 0.23
CA VAL A 184 2.85 -15.06 0.12
C VAL A 184 3.71 -14.73 -1.08
N PHE A 185 3.12 -14.55 -2.28
CA PHE A 185 3.88 -14.20 -3.48
C PHE A 185 4.53 -12.82 -3.35
N MET A 186 3.80 -11.81 -2.88
CA MET A 186 4.34 -10.46 -2.72
C MET A 186 5.48 -10.40 -1.68
N TYR A 187 5.46 -11.27 -0.65
CA TYR A 187 6.47 -11.28 0.42
C TYR A 187 7.69 -12.16 0.12
N PHE A 188 7.52 -13.31 -0.55
CA PHE A 188 8.62 -14.28 -0.75
C PHE A 188 9.18 -14.30 -2.17
N ASP A 189 8.41 -13.90 -3.20
CA ASP A 189 8.86 -14.01 -4.58
C ASP A 189 9.61 -12.75 -5.01
N SER A 190 10.94 -12.86 -5.16
CA SER A 190 11.80 -11.74 -5.56
C SER A 190 11.46 -11.16 -6.93
N ASN A 191 10.91 -11.97 -7.85
CA ASN A 191 10.51 -11.48 -9.17
C ASN A 191 9.23 -10.62 -9.08
N VAL A 192 8.25 -11.00 -8.24
CA VAL A 192 7.07 -10.16 -7.97
C VAL A 192 7.46 -8.86 -7.29
N GLN A 193 8.43 -8.91 -6.38
CA GLN A 193 8.97 -7.72 -5.69
C GLN A 193 9.64 -6.76 -6.67
N ALA A 194 10.54 -7.27 -7.52
CA ALA A 194 11.21 -6.46 -8.54
C ALA A 194 10.22 -5.80 -9.50
N GLN A 195 9.21 -6.55 -9.98
CA GLN A 195 8.16 -6.01 -10.84
C GLN A 195 7.32 -4.92 -10.13
N TYR A 196 7.11 -5.05 -8.81
CA TYR A 196 6.35 -4.07 -8.04
C TYR A 196 7.14 -2.79 -7.82
N GLU A 197 8.43 -2.91 -7.50
CA GLU A 197 9.35 -1.79 -7.31
C GLU A 197 9.56 -1.01 -8.62
N GLU A 198 9.65 -1.70 -9.76
CA GLU A 198 9.70 -1.07 -11.07
C GLU A 198 8.39 -0.31 -11.36
N ALA A 199 7.24 -0.90 -11.05
CA ALA A 199 5.94 -0.27 -11.26
C ALA A 199 5.64 0.89 -10.28
N HIS A 200 6.23 0.88 -9.08
CA HIS A 200 6.00 1.89 -8.04
C HIS A 200 7.32 2.33 -7.38
N PRO A 201 8.15 3.16 -8.05
CA PRO A 201 9.50 3.50 -7.60
C PRO A 201 9.58 4.20 -6.23
N HIS A 202 8.48 4.79 -5.77
CA HIS A 202 8.42 5.58 -4.53
C HIS A 202 7.61 4.92 -3.42
N SER A 203 7.06 3.72 -3.65
CA SER A 203 6.20 3.03 -2.69
C SER A 203 6.87 1.75 -2.18
N PRO A 204 6.99 1.56 -0.86
CA PRO A 204 7.49 0.31 -0.33
C PRO A 204 6.50 -0.82 -0.61
N ILE A 205 7.01 -2.05 -0.76
CA ILE A 205 6.16 -3.24 -0.86
C ILE A 205 5.20 -3.28 0.34
N PRO A 206 3.88 -3.34 0.12
CA PRO A 206 2.87 -3.05 1.13
C PRO A 206 2.61 -4.22 2.09
N VAL A 207 3.37 -5.31 1.99
CA VAL A 207 3.16 -6.55 2.76
C VAL A 207 4.24 -6.71 3.82
N LEU A 208 3.83 -6.93 5.07
CA LEU A 208 4.67 -7.32 6.19
C LEU A 208 4.45 -8.80 6.53
N LEU A 209 5.34 -9.36 7.34
CA LEU A 209 5.29 -10.77 7.71
C LEU A 209 3.98 -11.15 8.44
N ASN A 210 3.46 -10.28 9.31
CA ASN A 210 2.16 -10.47 9.97
C ASN A 210 0.99 -10.57 8.98
N ASP A 211 1.08 -9.87 7.84
CA ASP A 211 0.07 -9.88 6.78
C ASP A 211 0.11 -11.18 5.96
N VAL A 212 1.21 -11.94 6.03
CA VAL A 212 1.30 -13.30 5.50
C VAL A 212 0.72 -14.32 6.50
N PHE A 213 1.05 -14.18 7.79
CA PHE A 213 0.59 -15.12 8.83
C PHE A 213 -0.92 -15.11 9.02
N PHE A 214 -1.55 -13.93 9.00
CA PHE A 214 -2.99 -13.81 9.20
C PHE A 214 -3.84 -14.62 8.19
N PRO A 215 -3.75 -14.37 6.87
CA PRO A 215 -4.59 -15.06 5.89
C PRO A 215 -4.27 -16.54 5.76
N THR A 216 -2.99 -16.94 5.91
CA THR A 216 -2.59 -18.35 5.85
C THR A 216 -3.13 -19.13 7.04
N HIS A 217 -3.08 -18.55 8.24
CA HIS A 217 -3.71 -19.12 9.43
C HIS A 217 -5.23 -19.21 9.28
N ALA A 218 -5.88 -18.14 8.81
CA ALA A 218 -7.32 -18.11 8.57
C ALA A 218 -7.76 -19.14 7.53
N LEU A 219 -6.98 -19.32 6.45
CA LEU A 219 -7.20 -20.36 5.44
C LEU A 219 -7.11 -21.76 6.08
N ALA A 220 -6.08 -22.02 6.88
CA ALA A 220 -5.93 -23.28 7.59
C ALA A 220 -7.13 -23.56 8.53
N ALA A 221 -7.57 -22.56 9.30
CA ALA A 221 -8.75 -22.67 10.16
C ALA A 221 -10.03 -22.96 9.35
N CYS A 222 -10.18 -22.34 8.17
CA CYS A 222 -11.31 -22.61 7.28
C CYS A 222 -11.26 -24.02 6.69
N ILE A 223 -10.08 -24.51 6.30
CA ILE A 223 -9.90 -25.89 5.83
C ILE A 223 -10.23 -26.88 6.96
N LEU A 224 -9.77 -26.65 8.18
CA LEU A 224 -10.13 -27.47 9.35
C LEU A 224 -11.64 -27.49 9.58
N THR A 225 -12.30 -26.34 9.46
CA THR A 225 -13.76 -26.24 9.58
C THR A 225 -14.47 -26.97 8.44
N ALA A 226 -13.94 -26.93 7.21
CA ALA A 226 -14.46 -27.70 6.09
C ALA A 226 -14.33 -29.22 6.31
N LEU A 227 -13.18 -29.67 6.83
CA LEU A 227 -12.99 -31.06 7.23
C LEU A 227 -14.01 -31.50 8.29
N GLN A 228 -14.29 -30.64 9.29
CA GLN A 228 -15.36 -30.91 10.26
C GLN A 228 -16.74 -31.04 9.59
N CYS A 229 -17.01 -30.31 8.51
CA CYS A 229 -18.28 -30.42 7.77
C CYS A 229 -18.43 -31.75 7.03
N PHE A 230 -17.32 -32.37 6.61
CA PHE A 230 -17.33 -33.69 6.00
C PHE A 230 -17.45 -34.82 7.03
N ILE A 231 -16.90 -34.64 8.24
CA ILE A 231 -16.85 -35.68 9.28
C ILE A 231 -18.10 -35.66 10.17
N TYR A 232 -18.62 -34.49 10.54
CA TYR A 232 -19.70 -34.35 11.51
C TYR A 232 -21.08 -34.28 10.87
N LYS A 233 -22.13 -34.47 11.69
CA LYS A 233 -23.52 -34.44 11.23
C LYS A 233 -23.88 -33.04 10.70
N ARG A 234 -24.17 -32.95 9.39
CA ARG A 234 -24.52 -31.73 8.64
C ARG A 234 -26.02 -31.46 8.46
N GLY A 235 -26.88 -32.42 8.79
CA GLY A 235 -28.32 -32.30 8.52
C GLY A 235 -28.61 -32.15 7.00
N ASN A 236 -29.59 -31.33 6.66
CA ASN A 236 -30.00 -31.07 5.27
C ASN A 236 -29.43 -29.74 4.70
N GLN A 237 -28.43 -29.16 5.37
CA GLN A 237 -27.78 -27.92 4.94
C GLN A 237 -26.98 -28.19 3.65
N ARG A 238 -27.10 -27.29 2.67
CA ARG A 238 -26.40 -27.35 1.39
C ARG A 238 -25.85 -25.98 1.05
N VAL A 239 -24.86 -25.94 0.16
CA VAL A 239 -24.36 -24.70 -0.42
C VAL A 239 -25.42 -24.18 -1.40
N SER A 240 -25.73 -22.88 -1.32
CA SER A 240 -26.66 -22.21 -2.23
C SER A 240 -26.15 -22.23 -3.67
N TYR A 241 -27.07 -22.35 -4.62
CA TYR A 241 -26.74 -22.29 -6.04
C TYR A 241 -26.05 -20.97 -6.41
N VAL A 242 -26.50 -19.86 -5.83
CA VAL A 242 -25.88 -18.54 -6.04
C VAL A 242 -24.42 -18.53 -5.58
N CYS A 243 -24.13 -19.10 -4.40
CA CYS A 243 -22.78 -19.23 -3.88
C CYS A 243 -21.89 -20.07 -4.80
N MET A 244 -22.42 -21.20 -5.32
CA MET A 244 -21.67 -22.06 -6.24
C MET A 244 -21.35 -21.35 -7.56
N VAL A 245 -22.32 -20.65 -8.16
CA VAL A 245 -22.12 -19.90 -9.41
C VAL A 245 -21.09 -18.79 -9.22
N LEU A 246 -21.21 -17.97 -8.17
CA LEU A 246 -20.25 -16.90 -7.88
C LEU A 246 -18.84 -17.47 -7.64
N THR A 247 -18.74 -18.57 -6.90
CA THR A 247 -17.46 -19.24 -6.66
C THR A 247 -16.86 -19.79 -7.95
N ALA A 248 -17.68 -20.38 -8.83
CA ALA A 248 -17.22 -20.87 -10.12
C ALA A 248 -16.70 -19.74 -11.01
N ILE A 249 -17.39 -18.59 -11.07
CA ILE A 249 -16.94 -17.41 -11.83
C ILE A 249 -15.57 -16.93 -11.33
N MET A 250 -15.40 -16.79 -10.01
CA MET A 250 -14.11 -16.39 -9.42
C MET A 250 -13.00 -17.43 -9.68
N GLY A 251 -13.34 -18.72 -9.65
CA GLY A 251 -12.41 -19.81 -9.98
C GLY A 251 -11.98 -19.80 -11.45
N VAL A 252 -12.91 -19.55 -12.37
CA VAL A 252 -12.63 -19.39 -13.80
C VAL A 252 -11.74 -18.18 -14.05
N TRP A 253 -12.03 -17.04 -13.41
CA TRP A 253 -11.18 -15.84 -13.49
C TRP A 253 -9.75 -16.13 -13.05
N ALA A 254 -9.57 -16.79 -11.89
CA ALA A 254 -8.26 -17.17 -11.40
C ALA A 254 -7.53 -18.14 -12.36
N LEU A 255 -8.25 -19.11 -12.92
CA LEU A 255 -7.68 -20.05 -13.89
C LEU A 255 -7.24 -19.35 -15.19
N VAL A 256 -8.06 -18.45 -15.72
CA VAL A 256 -7.71 -17.66 -16.92
C VAL A 256 -6.49 -16.79 -16.65
N GLY A 257 -6.41 -16.11 -15.51
CA GLY A 257 -5.23 -15.34 -15.12
C GLY A 257 -3.97 -16.20 -14.99
N PHE A 258 -4.09 -17.41 -14.41
CA PHE A 258 -2.98 -18.35 -14.31
C PHE A 258 -2.48 -18.78 -15.70
N LEU A 259 -3.40 -19.17 -16.59
CA LEU A 259 -3.07 -19.55 -17.97
C LEU A 259 -2.44 -18.38 -18.74
N ALA A 260 -2.97 -17.17 -18.60
CA ALA A 260 -2.40 -15.97 -19.21
C ALA A 260 -0.97 -15.70 -18.73
N THR A 261 -0.68 -15.92 -17.44
CA THR A 261 0.68 -15.81 -16.89
C THR A 261 1.60 -16.89 -17.45
N TRP A 262 1.09 -18.12 -17.60
CA TRP A 262 1.82 -19.24 -18.19
C TRP A 262 2.24 -18.96 -19.63
N PHE A 263 1.34 -18.38 -20.43
CA PHE A 263 1.62 -17.94 -21.80
C PHE A 263 2.35 -16.59 -21.89
N LYS A 264 2.78 -16.01 -20.76
CA LYS A 264 3.48 -14.72 -20.69
C LYS A 264 2.67 -13.55 -21.30
N LEU A 265 1.34 -13.65 -21.32
CA LEU A 265 0.45 -12.56 -21.73
C LEU A 265 0.31 -11.49 -20.65
N ILE A 266 0.41 -11.90 -19.37
CA ILE A 266 0.43 -11.01 -18.22
C ILE A 266 1.62 -11.33 -17.32
N ASN A 267 2.08 -10.33 -16.59
CA ASN A 267 3.15 -10.49 -15.61
C ASN A 267 2.65 -11.17 -14.34
N LEU A 268 3.55 -11.83 -13.60
CA LEU A 268 3.19 -12.52 -12.36
C LEU A 268 2.61 -11.55 -11.33
N LEU A 269 3.14 -10.32 -11.23
CA LEU A 269 2.57 -9.28 -10.38
C LEU A 269 1.11 -8.96 -10.72
N GLN A 270 0.76 -8.87 -12.00
CA GLN A 270 -0.62 -8.59 -12.44
C GLN A 270 -1.56 -9.73 -12.05
N TYR A 271 -1.12 -10.97 -12.22
CA TYR A 271 -1.88 -12.14 -11.78
C TYR A 271 -2.08 -12.17 -10.26
N VAL A 272 -1.01 -12.00 -9.48
CA VAL A 272 -1.07 -11.99 -8.02
C VAL A 272 -1.97 -10.85 -7.52
N THR A 273 -1.88 -9.67 -8.12
CA THR A 273 -2.76 -8.53 -7.84
C THR A 273 -4.22 -8.85 -8.18
N SER A 274 -4.48 -9.55 -9.29
CA SER A 274 -5.83 -9.99 -9.67
C SER A 274 -6.48 -10.90 -8.62
N LEU A 275 -5.69 -11.75 -7.94
CA LEU A 275 -6.19 -12.59 -6.84
C LEU A 275 -6.63 -11.73 -5.64
N SER A 276 -5.96 -10.61 -5.37
CA SER A 276 -6.38 -9.70 -4.29
C SER A 276 -7.78 -9.10 -4.54
N TYR A 277 -8.13 -8.82 -5.80
CA TYR A 277 -9.47 -8.36 -6.16
C TYR A 277 -10.54 -9.43 -5.91
N ILE A 278 -10.22 -10.71 -6.10
CA ILE A 278 -11.13 -11.81 -5.73
C ILE A 278 -11.44 -11.75 -4.23
N LYS A 279 -10.43 -11.53 -3.37
CA LYS A 279 -10.67 -11.38 -1.92
C LYS A 279 -11.59 -10.19 -1.62
N MET A 280 -11.40 -9.06 -2.29
CA MET A 280 -12.28 -7.90 -2.12
C MET A 280 -13.72 -8.22 -2.54
N LEU A 281 -13.89 -8.87 -3.69
CA LEU A 281 -15.19 -9.26 -4.22
C LEU A 281 -15.91 -10.28 -3.33
N VAL A 282 -15.20 -11.28 -2.82
CA VAL A 282 -15.72 -12.24 -1.82
C VAL A 282 -16.24 -11.50 -0.59
N THR A 283 -15.50 -10.48 -0.14
CA THR A 283 -15.88 -9.71 1.05
C THR A 283 -17.18 -8.96 0.79
N LEU A 284 -17.30 -8.32 -0.37
CA LEU A 284 -18.51 -7.64 -0.81
C LEU A 284 -19.72 -8.58 -0.86
N PHE A 285 -19.60 -9.71 -1.57
CA PHE A 285 -20.69 -10.69 -1.71
C PHE A 285 -21.03 -11.44 -0.43
N LYS A 286 -20.14 -11.47 0.56
CA LYS A 286 -20.45 -12.03 1.87
C LYS A 286 -21.38 -11.11 2.66
N TYR A 287 -21.15 -9.80 2.58
CA TYR A 287 -21.88 -8.83 3.41
C TYR A 287 -23.16 -8.32 2.76
N ILE A 288 -23.25 -8.21 1.42
CA ILE A 288 -24.47 -7.73 0.75
C ILE A 288 -25.70 -8.60 1.05
N PRO A 289 -25.67 -9.95 0.87
CA PRO A 289 -26.82 -10.79 1.19
C PRO A 289 -27.11 -10.82 2.69
N GLN A 290 -26.09 -10.64 3.53
CA GLN A 290 -26.25 -10.55 4.98
C GLN A 290 -27.02 -9.28 5.37
N CYS A 291 -26.80 -8.16 4.67
CA CYS A 291 -27.57 -6.93 4.87
C CYS A 291 -29.00 -7.06 4.34
N TRP A 292 -29.19 -7.68 3.16
CA TRP A 292 -30.51 -7.80 2.53
C TRP A 292 -31.42 -8.79 3.26
N ASN A 293 -30.91 -9.96 3.64
CA ASN A 293 -31.73 -11.04 4.18
C ASN A 293 -32.12 -10.82 5.66
N VAL A 294 -31.40 -9.95 6.37
CA VAL A 294 -31.65 -9.73 7.79
C VAL A 294 -32.77 -8.71 8.01
N SER A 295 -33.07 -7.78 7.08
CA SER A 295 -34.13 -6.74 7.21
C SER A 295 -34.17 -6.07 8.59
N ASP A 296 -33.04 -6.10 9.31
CA ASP A 296 -32.94 -5.82 10.73
C ASP A 296 -31.52 -5.28 10.93
N TRP A 297 -31.43 -3.99 11.23
CA TRP A 297 -30.17 -3.27 11.41
C TRP A 297 -29.41 -3.74 12.66
N THR A 298 -29.94 -4.73 13.38
CA THR A 298 -29.31 -5.46 14.49
C THR A 298 -27.99 -6.12 14.10
N ALA A 299 -27.75 -6.44 12.82
CA ALA A 299 -26.41 -6.88 12.38
C ALA A 299 -25.34 -5.77 12.47
N PHE A 300 -25.76 -4.51 12.30
CA PHE A 300 -24.91 -3.31 12.40
C PHE A 300 -24.80 -2.82 13.85
N TYR A 301 -25.90 -2.77 14.61
CA TYR A 301 -25.91 -2.24 15.99
C TYR A 301 -25.77 -3.31 17.10
N GLY A 302 -26.04 -4.58 16.79
CA GLY A 302 -25.99 -5.69 17.76
C GLY A 302 -24.58 -6.11 18.15
N ASN A 303 -23.55 -5.58 17.48
CA ASN A 303 -22.17 -5.67 17.93
C ASN A 303 -21.59 -4.24 18.06
N PRO A 304 -21.79 -3.58 19.23
CA PRO A 304 -21.38 -2.20 19.43
C PRO A 304 -19.87 -2.00 19.26
N VAL A 305 -19.07 -3.04 19.49
CA VAL A 305 -17.61 -3.01 19.27
C VAL A 305 -17.29 -2.92 17.78
N LYS A 306 -17.92 -3.75 16.93
CA LYS A 306 -17.72 -3.69 15.48
C LYS A 306 -18.22 -2.39 14.86
N PHE A 307 -19.38 -1.90 15.34
CA PHE A 307 -19.90 -0.61 14.91
C PHE A 307 -18.95 0.53 15.28
N GLY A 308 -18.48 0.56 16.54
CA GLY A 308 -17.53 1.57 17.02
C GLY A 308 -16.21 1.54 16.25
N LEU A 309 -15.67 0.35 15.97
CA LEU A 309 -14.48 0.19 15.13
C LEU A 309 -14.70 0.73 13.71
N GLY A 310 -15.87 0.49 13.11
CA GLY A 310 -16.24 1.04 11.80
C GLY A 310 -16.30 2.56 11.79
N VAL A 311 -16.95 3.17 12.79
CA VAL A 311 -17.04 4.64 12.91
C VAL A 311 -15.67 5.28 13.13
N ILE A 312 -14.84 4.67 13.99
CA ILE A 312 -13.47 5.15 14.24
C ILE A 312 -12.63 5.06 12.96
N SER A 313 -12.75 3.96 12.18
CA SER A 313 -12.06 3.82 10.90
C SER A 313 -12.47 4.92 9.91
N ILE A 314 -13.78 5.14 9.73
CA ILE A 314 -14.30 6.19 8.83
C ILE A 314 -13.80 7.57 9.28
N ALA A 315 -13.76 7.84 10.59
CA ALA A 315 -13.25 9.11 11.12
C ALA A 315 -11.76 9.31 10.81
N PHE A 316 -10.93 8.26 10.96
CA PHE A 316 -9.52 8.34 10.58
C PHE A 316 -9.33 8.48 9.07
N ASP A 317 -10.13 7.79 8.25
CA ASP A 317 -10.07 7.92 6.80
C ASP A 317 -10.43 9.35 6.36
N ILE A 318 -11.46 9.95 6.97
CA ILE A 318 -11.81 11.37 6.76
C ILE A 318 -10.65 12.27 7.19
N LEU A 319 -10.04 12.04 8.36
CA LEU A 319 -8.87 12.83 8.80
C LEU A 319 -7.70 12.74 7.82
N PHE A 320 -7.40 11.55 7.31
CA PHE A 320 -6.35 11.36 6.32
C PHE A 320 -6.70 11.97 4.95
N MET A 321 -7.95 11.87 4.51
CA MET A 321 -8.40 12.55 3.28
C MET A 321 -8.30 14.07 3.44
N VAL A 322 -8.72 14.63 4.58
CA VAL A 322 -8.58 16.07 4.88
C VAL A 322 -7.10 16.46 4.94
N GLN A 323 -6.26 15.66 5.58
CA GLN A 323 -4.83 15.90 5.63
C GLN A 323 -4.21 15.90 4.22
N HIS A 324 -4.57 14.91 3.39
CA HIS A 324 -3.97 14.70 2.07
C HIS A 324 -4.48 15.69 1.02
N TYR A 325 -5.79 15.92 0.96
CA TYR A 325 -6.43 16.72 -0.09
C TYR A 325 -6.70 18.18 0.29
N ILE A 326 -6.79 18.51 1.58
CA ILE A 326 -7.12 19.88 2.03
C ILE A 326 -5.92 20.55 2.71
N LEU A 327 -5.27 19.87 3.67
CA LEU A 327 -4.25 20.50 4.52
C LEU A 327 -2.84 20.47 3.89
N TYR A 328 -2.49 19.37 3.23
CA TYR A 328 -1.19 19.20 2.54
C TYR A 328 -1.34 18.76 1.06
N PRO A 329 -2.21 19.39 0.25
CA PRO A 329 -2.40 19.03 -1.17
C PRO A 329 -1.15 19.24 -2.03
N HIS A 330 -0.19 20.04 -1.56
CA HIS A 330 1.05 20.33 -2.27
C HIS A 330 2.24 20.30 -1.31
N ARG A 331 2.80 19.11 -1.11
CA ARG A 331 4.26 19.02 -1.01
C ARG A 331 4.76 18.79 -2.43
N ALA A 332 5.01 19.88 -3.14
CA ALA A 332 5.93 19.84 -4.26
C ALA A 332 7.29 19.41 -3.69
N ASP A 333 7.69 18.18 -3.99
CA ASP A 333 9.09 17.80 -3.91
C ASP A 333 9.83 18.66 -4.95
N PRO A 334 10.84 19.47 -4.57
CA PRO A 334 11.52 20.36 -5.51
C PRO A 334 12.19 19.66 -6.70
N ASP A 335 12.26 18.32 -6.69
CA ASP A 335 12.85 17.51 -7.76
C ASP A 335 11.79 16.80 -8.64
N ARG A 336 10.52 17.22 -8.56
CA ARG A 336 9.43 16.69 -9.38
C ARG A 336 9.49 17.28 -10.80
N GLY A 337 10.42 16.75 -11.61
CA GLY A 337 10.35 16.84 -13.06
C GLY A 337 9.05 16.18 -13.55
N ASP A 338 8.26 16.99 -14.23
CA ASP A 338 6.91 16.79 -14.71
C ASP A 338 6.74 15.50 -15.53
N VAL A 339 5.81 14.64 -15.10
CA VAL A 339 5.07 13.75 -16.01
C VAL A 339 3.60 13.86 -15.62
N GLU A 340 2.87 14.60 -16.45
CA GLU A 340 1.40 14.65 -16.42
C GLU A 340 0.83 13.23 -16.52
N GLN A 341 0.01 12.87 -15.54
CA GLN A 341 -0.74 11.62 -15.49
C GLN A 341 -2.20 11.99 -15.74
N ASP A 342 -2.67 11.77 -16.97
CA ASP A 342 -4.06 11.95 -17.34
C ASP A 342 -4.84 10.74 -16.80
N ASP A 343 -5.64 10.98 -15.75
CA ASP A 343 -6.47 10.00 -15.06
C ASP A 343 -7.93 10.28 -15.42
N GLN A 344 -8.60 9.36 -16.12
CA GLN A 344 -10.06 9.41 -16.28
C GLN A 344 -10.68 8.03 -16.57
N THR A 345 -11.31 7.49 -15.52
CA THR A 345 -12.69 6.97 -15.45
C THR A 345 -13.40 6.53 -16.76
N THR A 346 -13.82 5.26 -16.81
CA THR A 346 -14.87 4.70 -17.71
C THR A 346 -16.27 5.20 -17.29
N PRO A 347 -17.37 5.15 -18.11
CA PRO A 347 -17.75 4.04 -19.01
C PRO A 347 -18.50 4.37 -20.34
N ASP A 348 -18.77 3.31 -21.11
CA ASP A 348 -19.86 3.08 -22.10
C ASP A 348 -19.45 2.71 -23.54
N GLU A 349 -20.30 1.87 -24.13
CA GLU A 349 -20.07 0.92 -25.23
C GLU A 349 -20.01 1.49 -26.66
N GLU A 350 -19.36 0.69 -27.52
CA GLU A 350 -19.57 0.43 -28.96
C GLU A 350 -19.33 1.49 -30.06
N SER A 351 -18.35 1.12 -30.90
CA SER A 351 -18.34 1.20 -32.39
C SER A 351 -17.99 2.52 -33.09
N GLY A 352 -16.92 2.48 -33.89
CA GLY A 352 -16.82 3.23 -35.16
C GLY A 352 -15.68 4.24 -35.30
N ASN A 353 -14.62 3.83 -36.01
CA ASN A 353 -13.65 4.57 -36.86
C ASN A 353 -13.31 6.08 -36.63
N VAL A 354 -11.99 6.29 -36.50
CA VAL A 354 -11.09 7.48 -36.64
C VAL A 354 -11.40 8.33 -37.91
N PRO A 355 -11.26 9.69 -37.99
CA PRO A 355 -9.99 10.43 -37.73
C PRO A 355 -10.00 11.87 -37.13
N ASP A 356 -8.78 12.25 -36.70
CA ASP A 356 -8.14 13.58 -36.52
C ASP A 356 -8.70 14.64 -35.54
N LYS A 357 -8.00 14.78 -34.40
CA LYS A 357 -8.26 15.75 -33.31
C LYS A 357 -7.36 17.01 -33.33
N GLU A 358 -6.51 17.22 -34.35
CA GLU A 358 -5.58 18.36 -34.37
C GLU A 358 -6.22 19.68 -34.89
N GLU A 359 -7.34 19.61 -35.61
CA GLU A 359 -7.96 20.80 -36.21
C GLU A 359 -9.03 21.46 -35.31
N SER A 360 -9.55 20.73 -34.32
CA SER A 360 -10.63 21.20 -33.42
C SER A 360 -10.09 22.08 -32.28
N LYS A 361 -8.85 21.86 -31.85
CA LYS A 361 -8.25 22.61 -30.72
C LYS A 361 -7.88 24.05 -31.09
N LYS A 362 -7.71 24.34 -32.39
CA LYS A 362 -7.36 25.67 -32.89
C LYS A 362 -8.56 26.62 -32.99
N ARG A 363 -9.77 26.09 -33.26
CA ARG A 363 -10.99 26.93 -33.37
C ARG A 363 -11.58 27.34 -32.02
N ILE A 364 -11.45 26.50 -31.00
CA ILE A 364 -12.03 26.77 -29.67
C ILE A 364 -11.24 27.86 -28.92
N GLY A 365 -9.93 27.99 -29.17
CA GLY A 365 -9.11 29.04 -28.56
C GLY A 365 -9.31 30.44 -29.15
N GLU A 366 -9.74 30.55 -30.42
CA GLU A 366 -10.03 31.84 -31.05
C GLU A 366 -11.42 32.40 -30.71
N GLU A 367 -12.42 31.53 -30.49
CA GLU A 367 -13.78 31.97 -30.13
C GLU A 367 -13.83 32.61 -28.74
N ASP A 368 -13.16 31.99 -27.76
CA ASP A 368 -13.18 32.44 -26.36
C ASP A 368 -12.39 33.75 -26.15
N SER A 369 -11.28 33.93 -26.90
CA SER A 369 -10.51 35.19 -26.86
C SER A 369 -11.29 36.36 -27.47
N SER A 370 -12.11 36.11 -28.49
CA SER A 370 -12.91 37.18 -29.13
C SER A 370 -14.12 37.61 -28.28
N GLU A 371 -14.71 36.67 -27.54
CA GLU A 371 -15.79 36.94 -26.58
C GLU A 371 -15.25 37.70 -25.36
N LEU A 372 -14.07 37.32 -24.86
CA LEU A 372 -13.44 37.98 -23.71
C LEU A 372 -13.01 39.43 -24.04
N GLU A 373 -12.51 39.68 -25.26
CA GLU A 373 -12.15 41.02 -25.72
C GLU A 373 -13.39 41.91 -25.95
N LYS A 374 -14.52 41.34 -26.39
CA LYS A 374 -15.81 42.04 -26.47
C LYS A 374 -16.38 42.37 -25.08
N LEU A 375 -16.21 41.49 -24.10
CA LEU A 375 -16.67 41.72 -22.72
C LEU A 375 -15.79 42.74 -22.00
N LEU A 376 -14.47 42.72 -22.19
CA LEU A 376 -13.55 43.73 -21.66
C LEU A 376 -13.84 45.12 -22.20
N ASN A 377 -14.02 45.26 -23.52
CA ASN A 377 -14.40 46.54 -24.12
C ASN A 377 -15.76 47.06 -23.63
N LYS A 378 -16.70 46.16 -23.30
CA LYS A 378 -18.03 46.52 -22.78
C LYS A 378 -18.01 46.94 -21.30
N VAL A 379 -17.03 46.46 -20.53
CA VAL A 379 -16.80 46.87 -19.14
C VAL A 379 -16.06 48.20 -19.09
N GLU A 380 -15.10 48.42 -19.98
CA GLU A 380 -14.34 49.69 -20.06
C GLU A 380 -15.23 50.85 -20.52
N GLN A 381 -16.19 50.60 -21.41
CA GLN A 381 -17.18 51.61 -21.84
C GLN A 381 -18.20 51.95 -20.73
N LYS A 382 -18.53 50.99 -19.85
CA LYS A 382 -19.41 51.22 -18.69
C LYS A 382 -18.70 51.90 -17.52
N GLY A 383 -17.38 51.81 -17.43
CA GLY A 383 -16.58 52.53 -16.43
C GLY A 383 -16.48 54.03 -16.69
N MET A 384 -16.51 54.47 -17.96
CA MET A 384 -16.44 55.89 -18.33
C MET A 384 -17.77 56.66 -18.21
N ASP A 385 -18.91 55.97 -18.08
CA ASP A 385 -20.22 56.62 -17.92
C ASP A 385 -20.62 56.83 -16.43
N GLN A 386 -19.91 56.21 -15.47
CA GLN A 386 -20.23 56.29 -14.03
C GLN A 386 -19.40 57.32 -13.25
N GLU A 387 -18.27 57.81 -13.77
CA GLU A 387 -17.51 58.91 -13.16
C GLU A 387 -18.06 60.32 -13.54
N GLY A 388 -19.15 60.39 -14.30
CA GLY A 388 -19.79 61.65 -14.71
C GLY A 388 -21.03 62.07 -13.91
N ASN A 389 -21.53 61.25 -12.97
CA ASN A 389 -22.86 61.48 -12.37
C ASN A 389 -22.88 61.47 -10.83
N GLU A 390 -21.73 61.46 -10.16
CA GLU A 390 -21.62 61.58 -8.69
C GLU A 390 -21.38 63.03 -8.19
N GLY A 391 -21.64 64.03 -9.05
CA GLY A 391 -21.42 65.45 -8.75
C GLY A 391 -22.67 66.30 -8.44
N GLU A 392 -23.90 65.77 -8.54
CA GLU A 392 -25.12 66.62 -8.46
C GLU A 392 -26.22 66.15 -7.48
N GLU A 393 -26.06 65.07 -6.70
CA GLU A 393 -27.13 64.59 -5.78
C GLU A 393 -26.87 64.82 -4.27
N GLU A 394 -25.77 65.48 -3.87
CA GLU A 394 -25.50 65.79 -2.45
C GLU A 394 -26.13 67.11 -1.93
N GLU A 395 -26.81 67.91 -2.77
CA GLU A 395 -27.40 69.20 -2.33
C GLU A 395 -28.91 69.14 -2.00
N GLU A 396 -29.64 68.06 -2.32
CA GLU A 396 -31.11 68.03 -2.18
C GLU A 396 -31.66 67.29 -0.93
N ASN A 397 -30.86 66.46 -0.24
CA ASN A 397 -31.36 65.62 0.86
C ASN A 397 -31.19 66.19 2.29
N ALA A 398 -30.71 67.43 2.43
CA ALA A 398 -30.60 68.12 3.73
C ALA A 398 -31.93 68.71 4.25
N THR A 399 -33.04 68.63 3.51
CA THR A 399 -34.29 69.36 3.83
C THR A 399 -35.48 68.48 4.26
N LYS A 400 -35.35 67.16 4.42
CA LYS A 400 -36.45 66.30 4.92
C LYS A 400 -36.13 65.61 6.25
N ARG A 401 -35.79 66.43 7.23
CA ARG A 401 -35.80 66.10 8.66
C ARG A 401 -37.05 66.69 9.30
N SER A 402 -38.21 66.03 9.21
CA SER A 402 -39.37 66.29 10.10
C SER A 402 -40.51 65.30 9.84
N GLY A 403 -40.82 64.45 10.83
CA GLY A 403 -42.15 63.84 10.97
C GLY A 403 -42.21 62.32 10.88
N ASN A 404 -41.95 61.62 11.99
CA ASN A 404 -42.97 60.90 12.78
C ASN A 404 -42.35 59.78 13.64
N GLU A 405 -42.29 60.04 14.95
CA GLU A 405 -42.36 59.03 15.99
C GLU A 405 -43.78 58.46 16.10
N SER A 406 -43.94 57.18 16.47
CA SER A 406 -44.69 56.77 17.69
C SER A 406 -45.02 55.27 17.75
N THR A 407 -44.66 54.67 18.90
CA THR A 407 -45.39 53.64 19.70
C THR A 407 -45.64 52.23 19.12
N GLY A 408 -45.54 51.09 19.84
CA GLY A 408 -45.30 50.79 21.25
C GLY A 408 -45.97 49.44 21.66
N LYS A 409 -45.39 48.77 22.68
CA LYS A 409 -45.91 47.67 23.57
C LYS A 409 -45.88 46.20 23.06
N SER A 410 -45.15 45.26 23.70
CA SER A 410 -45.22 44.65 25.08
C SER A 410 -46.23 43.49 25.15
N SER A 411 -46.00 42.25 25.63
CA SER A 411 -45.32 41.66 26.81
C SER A 411 -44.97 40.16 26.56
N LYS A 412 -43.86 39.56 27.07
CA LYS A 412 -43.63 38.90 28.41
C LYS A 412 -44.66 37.80 28.76
N SER A 413 -44.40 36.65 29.40
CA SER A 413 -43.29 36.03 30.16
C SER A 413 -43.84 34.68 30.71
N THR A 414 -43.16 33.54 30.54
CA THR A 414 -42.40 32.73 31.55
C THR A 414 -43.18 31.93 32.62
N GLY A 415 -42.78 30.65 32.81
CA GLY A 415 -43.00 29.81 34.01
C GLY A 415 -43.37 28.37 33.61
N VAL A 416 -42.52 27.33 33.63
CA VAL A 416 -41.73 26.67 34.69
C VAL A 416 -42.56 26.21 35.91
N ARG A 417 -42.85 24.89 36.01
CA ARG A 417 -42.45 24.00 37.14
C ARG A 417 -43.03 22.58 37.08
N GLN A 418 -42.13 21.62 37.41
CA GLN A 418 -42.24 20.41 38.26
C GLN A 418 -43.24 19.30 37.91
N THR A 419 -42.80 18.05 37.66
CA THR A 419 -42.30 16.95 38.56
C THR A 419 -43.43 16.04 39.08
N GLN A 420 -43.10 14.75 39.20
CA GLN A 420 -43.89 13.54 39.53
C GLN A 420 -44.43 12.84 38.27
N GLN A 421 -44.22 11.55 38.04
CA GLN A 421 -43.81 10.45 38.91
C GLN A 421 -43.15 9.34 38.09
#